data_AF-F3FSG0-F1
#
_entry.id   AF-F3FSG0-F1
#
_cell.length_a   1.000
_cell.length_b   1.000
_cell.length_c   1.000
_cell.angle_alpha   90.00
_cell.angle_beta   90.00
_cell.angle_gamma   90.00
#
_symmetry.space_group_name_H-M   'P 1'
#
loop_
_entity.id
_entity.type
_entity.pdbx_description
1 polymer ?
#
loop_
_entity_poly.entity_id
_entity_poly.type
_entity_poly.pdbx_seq_one_letter_code
_entity_poly.pdbx_strand_id
1 'polypeptide(L)'
;IGIGIGLPWGLMDGMAISVVEKERAGMATGIFNAVRVSADGIAIAIAGALLATFIQWGLFDALKDVSPEVVTEAANRAALGDLHNATSILSGQAPLLHQQYVSAFRNLLFILSAATVLTAVALLGRVRAHEQPPVEPSNTLELAGETK
;
A
#
# COMPACT_ATOMS: atom_id res chain seq x y z
N ILE A 1 9.09 3.33 14.23
CA ILE A 1 8.09 3.40 13.13
C ILE A 1 7.68 4.84 12.80
N GLY A 2 7.50 5.74 13.79
CA GLY A 2 7.00 7.11 13.55
C GLY A 2 7.85 8.06 12.69
N ILE A 3 9.19 7.99 12.75
CA ILE A 3 10.04 8.96 12.01
C ILE A 3 10.02 8.71 10.49
N GLY A 4 10.00 7.45 10.05
CA GLY A 4 10.01 7.10 8.63
C GLY A 4 8.70 7.41 7.90
N ILE A 5 7.56 7.31 8.60
CA ILE A 5 6.23 7.65 8.05
C ILE A 5 5.95 9.15 8.24
N GLY A 6 6.26 9.72 9.40
CA GLY A 6 5.87 11.10 9.71
C GLY A 6 6.63 12.18 8.93
N LEU A 7 7.90 11.94 8.60
CA LEU A 7 8.75 12.96 7.98
C LEU A 7 8.40 13.25 6.52
N PRO A 8 8.16 12.24 5.65
CA PRO A 8 7.65 12.48 4.30
C PRO A 8 6.21 13.01 4.30
N TRP A 9 5.39 12.55 5.24
CA TRP A 9 3.97 12.92 5.31
C TRP A 9 3.77 14.37 5.75
N GLY A 10 4.49 14.83 6.77
CA GLY A 10 4.43 16.22 7.22
C GLY A 10 4.97 17.20 6.17
N LEU A 11 5.98 16.79 5.39
CA LEU A 11 6.52 17.60 4.30
C LEU A 11 5.52 17.73 3.14
N MET A 12 4.88 16.62 2.74
CA MET A 12 3.87 16.60 1.68
C MET A 12 2.64 17.45 2.05
N ASP A 13 2.13 17.31 3.27
CA ASP A 13 0.99 18.10 3.76
C ASP A 13 1.33 19.59 3.81
N GLY A 14 2.56 19.94 4.22
CA GLY A 14 3.07 21.31 4.20
C GLY A 14 3.15 21.91 2.79
N MET A 15 3.60 21.13 1.80
CA MET A 15 3.65 21.57 0.40
C MET A 15 2.25 21.75 -0.20
N ALA A 16 1.31 20.83 0.07
CA ALA A 16 -0.05 20.90 -0.45
C ALA A 16 -0.84 22.11 0.07
N ILE A 17 -0.57 22.53 1.30
CA ILE A 17 -1.22 23.70 1.92
C ILE A 17 -0.58 25.02 1.45
N SER A 18 0.70 24.99 1.06
CA SER A 18 1.45 26.20 0.65
C SER A 18 1.02 26.79 -0.70
N VAL A 19 0.26 26.05 -1.51
CA VAL A 19 -0.19 26.46 -2.86
C VAL A 19 -1.67 26.87 -2.93
N VAL A 20 -2.36 26.99 -1.79
CA VAL A 20 -3.79 27.37 -1.72
C VAL A 20 -3.95 28.68 -0.96
N GLU A 21 -4.86 29.56 -1.41
CA GLU A 21 -5.23 30.77 -0.68
C GLU A 21 -5.62 30.46 0.78
N LYS A 22 -5.12 31.26 1.73
CA LYS A 22 -5.23 31.02 3.19
C LYS A 22 -6.65 30.73 3.68
N GLU A 23 -7.66 31.26 2.99
CA GLU A 23 -9.08 31.13 3.32
C GLU A 23 -9.66 29.74 3.00
N ARG A 24 -9.00 28.94 2.15
CA ARG A 24 -9.45 27.58 1.73
C ARG A 24 -8.50 26.45 2.10
N ALA A 25 -7.33 26.77 2.66
CA ALA A 25 -6.33 25.80 3.11
C ALA A 25 -6.90 24.72 4.05
N GLY A 26 -7.82 25.10 4.95
CA GLY A 26 -8.49 24.16 5.86
C GLY A 26 -9.41 23.15 5.14
N MET A 27 -10.11 23.59 4.08
CA MET A 27 -10.96 22.72 3.27
C MET A 27 -10.13 21.73 2.44
N ALA A 28 -9.03 22.18 1.84
CA ALA A 28 -8.13 21.32 1.06
C ALA A 28 -7.47 20.23 1.92
N THR A 29 -6.99 20.59 3.11
CA THR A 29 -6.41 19.65 4.08
C THR A 29 -7.44 18.62 4.56
N GLY A 30 -8.69 19.04 4.75
CA GLY A 30 -9.78 18.14 5.13
C GLY A 30 -10.06 17.06 4.08
N ILE A 31 -10.13 17.44 2.79
CA ILE A 31 -10.35 16.49 1.70
C ILE A 31 -9.17 15.51 1.58
N PHE A 32 -7.93 16.01 1.68
CA PHE A 32 -6.75 15.16 1.58
C PHE A 32 -6.72 14.08 2.69
N ASN A 33 -6.96 14.49 3.93
CA ASN A 33 -7.00 13.56 5.06
C ASN A 33 -8.15 12.55 4.95
N ALA A 34 -9.32 12.96 4.45
CA ALA A 34 -10.46 12.05 4.26
C ALA A 34 -10.18 10.98 3.19
N VAL A 35 -9.61 11.40 2.05
CA VAL A 35 -9.21 10.47 0.97
C VAL A 35 -8.16 9.48 1.50
N ARG A 36 -7.20 9.98 2.27
CA ARG A 36 -6.15 9.16 2.87
C ARG A 36 -6.70 8.10 3.82
N VAL A 37 -7.52 8.49 4.80
CA VAL A 37 -8.14 7.54 5.74
C VAL A 37 -9.02 6.52 5.02
N SER A 38 -9.71 6.95 3.95
CA SER A 38 -10.52 6.04 3.13
C SER A 38 -9.63 5.03 2.40
N ALA A 39 -8.48 5.47 1.87
CA ALA A 39 -7.50 4.60 1.23
C ALA A 39 -6.89 3.61 2.23
N ASP A 40 -6.58 4.04 3.45
CA ASP A 40 -6.10 3.15 4.52
C ASP A 40 -7.13 2.05 4.84
N GLY A 41 -8.41 2.41 4.90
CA GLY A 41 -9.50 1.45 5.10
C GLY A 41 -9.60 0.43 3.97
N ILE A 42 -9.51 0.88 2.72
CA ILE A 42 -9.49 0.00 1.54
C ILE A 42 -8.27 -0.94 1.59
N ALA A 43 -7.10 -0.41 1.95
CA ALA A 43 -5.88 -1.20 2.06
C ALA A 43 -6.00 -2.31 3.11
N ILE A 44 -6.58 -2.01 4.28
CA ILE A 44 -6.84 -3.00 5.34
C ILE A 44 -7.83 -4.07 4.85
N ALA A 45 -8.90 -3.67 4.15
CA ALA A 45 -9.88 -4.62 3.62
C ALA A 45 -9.26 -5.57 2.59
N ILE A 46 -8.44 -5.04 1.67
CA ILE A 46 -7.71 -5.85 0.68
C ILE A 46 -6.71 -6.79 1.37
N ALA A 47 -5.96 -6.29 2.36
CA ALA A 47 -5.00 -7.10 3.11
C ALA A 47 -5.68 -8.27 3.85
N GLY A 48 -6.83 -8.02 4.49
CA GLY A 48 -7.63 -9.05 5.13
C GLY A 48 -8.18 -10.08 4.16
N ALA A 49 -8.70 -9.64 3.00
CA ALA A 49 -9.19 -10.52 1.96
C ALA A 49 -8.08 -11.43 1.40
N LEU A 50 -6.90 -10.86 1.07
CA LEU A 50 -5.75 -11.62 0.60
C LEU A 50 -5.27 -12.63 1.64
N LEU A 51 -5.22 -12.23 2.92
CA LEU A 51 -4.84 -13.12 4.00
C LEU A 51 -5.80 -14.30 4.12
N ALA A 52 -7.11 -14.05 4.08
CA ALA A 52 -8.12 -15.10 4.10
C ALA A 52 -7.96 -16.07 2.92
N THR A 53 -7.77 -15.54 1.70
CA THR A 53 -7.56 -16.37 0.50
C THR A 53 -6.31 -17.24 0.61
N PHE A 54 -5.19 -16.71 1.10
CA PHE A 54 -3.97 -17.50 1.26
C PHE A 54 -4.09 -18.58 2.33
N ILE A 55 -4.77 -18.30 3.44
CA ILE A 55 -5.07 -19.30 4.47
C ILE A 55 -5.96 -20.40 3.89
N GLN A 56 -7.04 -20.03 3.18
CA GLN A 56 -7.95 -20.96 2.52
C GLN A 56 -7.20 -21.90 1.59
N TRP A 57 -6.39 -21.37 0.66
CA TRP A 57 -5.63 -22.19 -0.30
C TRP A 57 -4.72 -23.18 0.40
N GLY A 58 -4.01 -22.73 1.43
CA GLY A 58 -3.10 -23.59 2.16
C GLY A 58 -3.80 -24.64 3.03
N LEU A 59 -5.02 -24.37 3.50
CA LEU A 59 -5.84 -25.36 4.22
C LEU A 59 -6.52 -26.33 3.26
N PHE A 60 -7.04 -25.87 2.13
CA PHE A 60 -7.65 -26.72 1.10
C PHE A 60 -6.69 -27.77 0.56
N ASP A 61 -5.42 -27.41 0.38
CA ASP A 61 -4.40 -28.36 -0.07
C ASP A 61 -4.08 -29.43 0.98
N ALA A 62 -4.11 -29.04 2.26
CA ALA A 62 -3.75 -29.92 3.38
C ALA A 62 -4.92 -30.73 3.96
N LEU A 63 -6.15 -30.23 3.87
CA LEU A 63 -7.36 -30.81 4.46
C LEU A 63 -8.37 -31.16 3.37
N LYS A 64 -8.07 -32.24 2.63
CA LYS A 64 -8.96 -32.75 1.58
C LYS A 64 -10.18 -33.50 2.11
N ASP A 65 -10.12 -33.93 3.38
CA ASP A 65 -11.17 -34.71 4.05
C ASP A 65 -12.16 -33.84 4.85
N VAL A 66 -11.90 -32.54 4.98
CA VAL A 66 -12.77 -31.59 5.69
C VAL A 66 -13.65 -30.86 4.68
N SER A 67 -14.91 -30.57 5.05
CA SER A 67 -15.82 -29.87 4.14
C SER A 67 -15.30 -28.48 3.77
N PRO A 68 -15.45 -28.06 2.50
CA PRO A 68 -14.97 -26.76 2.05
C PRO A 68 -15.52 -25.55 2.80
N GLU A 69 -16.76 -25.65 3.27
CA GLU A 69 -17.44 -24.60 4.02
C GLU A 69 -16.77 -24.38 5.39
N VAL A 70 -16.40 -25.47 6.07
CA VAL A 70 -15.73 -25.43 7.39
C VAL A 70 -14.32 -24.84 7.26
N VAL A 71 -13.59 -25.21 6.21
CA VAL A 71 -12.27 -24.64 5.89
C VAL A 71 -12.37 -23.14 5.61
N THR A 72 -13.37 -22.74 4.81
CA THR A 72 -13.62 -21.33 4.45
C THR A 72 -13.94 -20.49 5.69
N GLU A 73 -14.82 -20.97 6.56
CA GLU A 73 -15.21 -20.30 7.79
C GLU A 73 -14.03 -20.16 8.76
N ALA A 74 -13.27 -21.24 8.98
CA ALA A 74 -12.10 -21.20 9.85
C ALA A 74 -11.02 -20.24 9.33
N ALA A 75 -10.79 -20.22 8.01
CA ALA A 75 -9.83 -19.32 7.39
C ALA A 75 -10.26 -17.84 7.46
N ASN A 76 -11.56 -17.55 7.27
CA ASN A 76 -12.10 -16.19 7.43
C ASN A 76 -11.94 -15.69 8.88
N ARG A 77 -12.25 -16.53 9.87
CA ARG A 77 -12.05 -16.18 11.29
C ARG A 77 -10.58 -15.99 11.63
N ALA A 78 -9.71 -16.85 11.12
CA ALA A 78 -8.26 -16.69 11.29
C ALA A 78 -7.76 -15.38 10.68
N ALA A 79 -8.24 -14.99 9.50
CA ALA A 79 -7.89 -13.72 8.86
C ALA A 79 -8.38 -12.49 9.65
N LEU A 80 -9.50 -12.60 10.36
CA LEU A 80 -10.00 -11.58 11.30
C LEU A 80 -9.23 -11.56 12.64
N GLY A 81 -8.27 -12.46 12.84
CA GLY A 81 -7.49 -12.57 14.08
C GLY A 81 -8.14 -13.45 15.16
N ASP A 82 -9.30 -14.04 14.89
CA ASP A 82 -10.00 -14.94 15.80
C ASP A 82 -9.49 -16.38 15.64
N LEU A 83 -8.22 -16.57 15.98
CA LEU A 83 -7.57 -17.88 15.90
C LEU A 83 -8.19 -18.88 16.89
N HIS A 84 -8.73 -18.40 18.02
CA HIS A 84 -9.36 -19.29 19.01
C HIS A 84 -10.57 -19.99 18.42
N ASN A 85 -11.51 -19.25 17.82
CA ASN A 85 -12.66 -19.88 17.17
C ASN A 85 -12.29 -20.65 15.90
N ALA A 86 -11.27 -20.21 15.16
CA ALA A 86 -10.81 -20.96 13.99
C ALA A 86 -10.22 -22.33 14.37
N THR A 87 -9.46 -22.42 15.47
CA THR A 87 -8.91 -23.70 15.97
C THR A 87 -9.98 -24.61 16.57
N SER A 88 -11.04 -24.07 17.15
CA SER A 88 -12.14 -24.88 17.67
C SER A 88 -12.98 -25.51 16.55
N ILE A 89 -13.16 -24.79 15.43
CA ILE A 89 -13.81 -25.30 14.22
C ILE A 89 -12.98 -26.43 13.60
N LEU A 90 -11.66 -26.28 13.53
CA LEU A 90 -10.72 -27.28 13.01
C LEU A 90 -10.06 -28.08 14.15
N SER A 91 -10.90 -28.62 15.03
CA SER A 91 -10.47 -29.40 16.20
C SER A 91 -9.47 -30.50 15.81
N GLY A 92 -8.26 -30.44 16.37
CA GLY A 92 -7.16 -31.37 16.07
C GLY A 92 -6.18 -30.93 14.97
N GLN A 93 -6.46 -29.84 14.25
CA GLN A 93 -5.59 -29.29 13.20
C GLN A 93 -5.05 -27.89 13.55
N ALA A 94 -5.11 -27.49 14.83
CA ALA A 94 -4.57 -26.22 15.30
C ALA A 94 -3.10 -25.95 14.87
N PRO A 95 -2.16 -26.91 14.91
CA PRO A 95 -0.78 -26.67 14.47
C PRO A 95 -0.70 -26.33 12.98
N LEU A 96 -1.50 -27.03 12.16
CA LEU A 96 -1.58 -26.82 10.72
C LEU A 96 -2.15 -25.43 10.40
N LEU A 97 -3.22 -25.03 11.08
CA LEU A 97 -3.82 -23.70 10.94
C LEU A 97 -2.82 -22.60 11.29
N HIS A 98 -2.09 -22.74 12.41
CA HIS A 98 -1.06 -21.78 12.81
C HIS A 98 0.07 -21.68 11.79
N GLN A 99 0.58 -22.82 11.31
CA GLN A 99 1.64 -22.84 10.29
C GLN A 99 1.18 -22.13 9.03
N GLN A 100 -0.05 -22.39 8.59
CA GLN A 100 -0.55 -21.82 7.36
C GLN A 100 -0.92 -20.35 7.47
N TYR A 101 -1.41 -19.93 8.64
CA TYR A 101 -1.56 -18.52 8.99
C TYR A 101 -0.25 -17.75 8.90
N VAL A 102 0.83 -18.26 9.51
CA VAL A 102 2.16 -17.61 9.47
C VAL A 102 2.70 -17.55 8.04
N SER A 103 2.52 -18.62 7.26
CA SER A 103 2.95 -18.67 5.86
C SER A 103 2.20 -17.64 5.00
N ALA A 104 0.86 -17.58 5.13
CA ALA A 104 0.01 -16.62 4.46
C ALA A 104 0.37 -15.18 4.83
N PHE A 105 0.61 -14.92 6.11
CA PHE A 105 1.03 -13.61 6.61
C PHE A 105 2.37 -13.18 6.04
N ARG A 106 3.35 -14.10 5.97
CA ARG A 106 4.64 -13.83 5.33
C ARG A 106 4.48 -13.47 3.85
N ASN A 107 3.66 -14.20 3.10
CA ASN A 107 3.40 -13.90 1.69
C ASN A 107 2.75 -12.53 1.51
N LEU A 108 1.78 -12.19 2.37
CA LEU A 108 1.18 -10.86 2.39
C LEU A 108 2.22 -9.76 2.65
N LEU A 109 3.09 -9.94 3.65
CA LEU A 109 4.17 -8.99 3.94
C LEU A 109 5.14 -8.82 2.76
N PHE A 110 5.47 -9.90 2.05
CA PHE A 110 6.30 -9.82 0.84
C PHE A 110 5.61 -9.02 -0.27
N ILE A 111 4.33 -9.24 -0.51
CA ILE A 111 3.56 -8.49 -1.51
C ILE A 111 3.51 -7.00 -1.14
N LEU A 112 3.23 -6.68 0.12
CA LEU A 112 3.19 -5.29 0.60
C LEU A 112 4.57 -4.62 0.53
N SER A 113 5.63 -5.35 0.86
CA SER A 113 7.01 -4.88 0.73
C SER A 113 7.36 -4.60 -0.73
N ALA A 114 7.06 -5.53 -1.64
CA ALA A 114 7.27 -5.34 -3.08
C ALA A 114 6.48 -4.15 -3.62
N ALA A 115 5.20 -4.00 -3.24
CA ALA A 115 4.38 -2.85 -3.61
C ALA A 115 4.99 -1.53 -3.11
N THR A 116 5.54 -1.51 -1.89
CA THR A 116 6.24 -0.34 -1.33
C THR A 116 7.47 0.02 -2.15
N VAL A 117 8.30 -0.98 -2.50
CA VAL A 117 9.49 -0.78 -3.35
C VAL A 117 9.11 -0.28 -4.73
N LEU A 118 8.09 -0.88 -5.37
CA LEU A 118 7.62 -0.46 -6.69
C LEU A 118 7.11 0.98 -6.67
N THR A 119 6.37 1.37 -5.64
CA THR A 119 5.89 2.75 -5.47
C THR A 119 7.06 3.71 -5.30
N ALA A 120 8.05 3.36 -4.47
CA ALA A 120 9.25 4.18 -4.28
C ALA A 120 10.04 4.35 -5.59
N VAL A 121 10.22 3.27 -6.37
CA VAL A 121 10.90 3.31 -7.67
C VAL A 121 10.12 4.17 -8.67
N ALA A 122 8.80 4.03 -8.73
CA ALA A 122 7.96 4.82 -9.63
C ALA A 122 8.03 6.32 -9.31
N LEU A 123 7.99 6.68 -8.02
CA LEU A 123 8.13 8.07 -7.57
C LEU A 123 9.52 8.63 -7.90
N LEU A 124 10.59 7.90 -7.57
CA LEU A 124 11.96 8.32 -7.89
C LEU A 124 12.19 8.44 -9.39
N GLY A 125 11.63 7.52 -10.18
CA GLY A 125 11.69 7.56 -11.64
C GLY A 125 10.99 8.79 -12.22
N ARG A 126 9.83 9.16 -11.68
CA ARG A 126 9.10 10.37 -12.12
C ARG A 126 9.78 11.66 -11.71
N VAL A 127 10.37 11.73 -10.52
CA VAL A 127 11.15 12.91 -10.08
C VAL A 127 12.36 13.11 -11.01
N ARG A 128 13.13 12.06 -11.29
CA ARG A 128 14.30 12.13 -12.20
C ARG A 128 13.91 12.53 -13.63
N ALA A 129 12.73 12.16 -14.10
CA ALA A 129 12.25 12.54 -15.43
C ALA A 129 11.91 14.04 -15.56
N HIS A 130 11.62 14.72 -14.46
CA HIS A 130 11.37 16.17 -14.43
C HIS A 130 12.65 17.01 -14.28
N GLU A 131 13.80 16.41 -14.00
CA GLU A 131 15.10 17.10 -13.88
C GLU A 131 15.89 17.18 -15.19
N GLN A 132 15.26 16.99 -16.36
CA GLN A 132 15.97 17.22 -17.63
C GLN A 132 16.39 18.71 -17.73
N PRO A 133 17.68 18.99 -18.04
CA PRO A 133 18.31 20.28 -17.77
C PRO A 133 17.76 21.42 -18.64
N PRO A 134 17.91 22.69 -18.21
CA PRO A 134 17.40 23.85 -18.94
C PRO A 134 18.00 23.88 -20.35
N VAL A 135 17.15 24.08 -21.35
CA VAL A 135 17.58 24.41 -22.70
C VAL A 135 18.47 25.66 -22.61
N GLU A 136 19.75 25.51 -22.92
CA GLU A 136 20.71 26.61 -23.00
C GLU A 136 20.12 27.72 -23.89
N PRO A 137 20.17 29.01 -23.47
CA PRO A 137 19.75 30.08 -24.34
C PRO A 137 20.70 30.10 -25.55
N SER A 138 20.20 29.66 -26.69
CA SER A 138 20.88 29.82 -27.97
C SER A 138 21.20 31.29 -28.15
N ASN A 139 22.49 31.60 -28.08
CA ASN A 139 23.07 32.91 -28.37
C ASN A 139 22.54 33.39 -29.72
N THR A 140 21.52 34.23 -29.73
CA THR A 140 21.02 34.94 -30.93
C THR A 140 21.91 36.14 -31.29
N LEU A 141 23.19 36.09 -30.92
CA LEU A 141 24.18 37.12 -31.25
C LEU A 141 24.73 37.03 -32.68
N GLU A 142 24.16 36.21 -33.57
CA GLU A 142 24.75 35.95 -34.90
C GLU A 142 23.85 36.18 -36.12
N LEU A 143 22.69 36.85 -36.01
CA LEU A 143 21.83 37.17 -37.18
C LEU A 143 21.26 38.59 -37.17
N ALA A 144 22.09 39.56 -36.81
CA ALA A 144 21.88 40.96 -37.24
C ALA A 144 23.22 41.55 -37.72
N GLY A 145 23.88 40.81 -38.62
CA GLY A 145 24.74 41.45 -39.60
C GLY A 145 23.90 42.26 -40.58
N GLU A 146 24.42 43.44 -40.91
CA GLU A 146 24.15 44.19 -42.14
C GLU A 146 22.78 44.86 -42.29
N THR A 147 22.74 46.20 -42.27
CA THR A 147 22.79 46.99 -43.51
C THR A 147 22.63 48.50 -43.23
N LYS A 148 23.52 49.27 -43.87
CA LYS A 148 23.55 50.74 -44.09
C LYS A 148 24.12 51.65 -43.00
#